data_AF-A0A7L9C2L7-F1
#
_entry.id   AF-A0A7L9C2L7-F1
#
_cell.length_a   1.000
_cell.length_b   1.000
_cell.length_c   1.000
_cell.angle_alpha   90.00
_cell.angle_beta   90.00
_cell.angle_gamma   90.00
#
_symmetry.space_group_name_H-M   'P 1'
#
loop_
_entity.id
_entity.type
_entity.pdbx_description
1 polymer ?
#
loop_
_entity_poly.entity_id
_entity_poly.type
_entity_poly.pdbx_seq_one_letter_code
_entity_poly.pdbx_strand_id
1 'polypeptide(L)'
;MSIFSRHPVTRGAMHRARFRAMALGALMAGAGVTRANQPAPPPHEEPSDARAQVYSRFVLPTLDGTDRIALSDFRGRPVLVVHFAAGHAASREALLDWHKKSAALVKAHKLWLLPIAHDHYADRVRVLASAHRITEPIAHDVLNLTGARHLPRLVYVPRKGAPREVAGNEDFDNLLIMLGRGKPIEPAAIAEEDREQLPETRVTRRAARDAPGPEQLLAHADALVLAGKPPQIDEAIEFYRQLASQEPARAEALLRLGIAYRMRFDRPQRQPGDLAAAIDAWAAAARLDKECDALRLRLVPFLPTGKGPAPYEWLRKANATGSHARLDIEPLPVETGDKIAANDEAVPDAGEAAPEDHTAVRIETAQHTWRVNKADHVTVIVAFIPDAADGFGWATKQGPTVRLEKPPAGELDIAEQSYAVRYVTWPAVGGPAWPGAESDAEEAVAESDSRDGRSREGEEEEEGAEPHARSPGERVSHTNVYDEPPASRPRLVRFHLTLPAGKRARGMSLHGTATYSLVRGEGPAQAFRQSFEIELR
;
A
#
# COMPACT_ATOMS: atom_id res chain seq x y z
N MET A 1 -23.51 -63.41 45.66
CA MET A 1 -22.42 -64.38 45.38
C MET A 1 -21.52 -63.72 44.33
N SER A 2 -20.37 -63.10 44.63
CA SER A 2 -19.08 -63.66 45.14
C SER A 2 -18.53 -64.71 44.14
N ILE A 3 -17.38 -64.62 43.44
CA ILE A 3 -15.96 -64.30 43.77
C ILE A 3 -15.17 -64.24 42.40
N PHE A 4 -14.35 -63.22 42.10
CA PHE A 4 -12.85 -63.19 42.07
C PHE A 4 -12.15 -64.36 41.31
N SER A 5 -11.03 -64.31 40.57
CA SER A 5 -9.87 -63.42 40.33
C SER A 5 -9.05 -64.09 39.17
N ARG A 6 -8.24 -63.46 38.28
CA ARG A 6 -6.83 -63.03 38.48
C ARG A 6 -6.24 -62.42 37.17
N HIS A 7 -5.41 -61.39 37.33
CA HIS A 7 -4.48 -60.73 36.38
C HIS A 7 -3.18 -61.57 36.13
N PRO A 8 -2.30 -61.30 35.11
CA PRO A 8 -1.38 -60.12 34.97
C PRO A 8 -1.28 -59.55 33.52
N VAL A 9 -1.09 -58.25 33.24
CA VAL A 9 0.07 -57.31 33.34
C VAL A 9 1.34 -57.70 32.54
N THR A 10 1.57 -57.00 31.42
CA THR A 10 2.87 -56.48 30.87
C THR A 10 2.56 -55.57 29.66
N ARG A 11 2.68 -54.23 29.73
CA ARG A 11 3.83 -53.32 29.52
C ARG A 11 4.45 -53.29 28.10
N GLY A 12 4.41 -52.08 27.49
CA GLY A 12 5.28 -51.59 26.40
C GLY A 12 4.50 -51.21 25.14
N ALA A 13 4.57 -50.01 24.53
CA ALA A 13 5.43 -48.85 24.73
C ALA A 13 4.69 -47.58 24.23
N MET A 14 4.75 -46.50 25.00
CA MET A 14 4.34 -45.16 24.57
C MET A 14 5.47 -44.53 23.76
N HIS A 15 5.23 -44.15 22.51
CA HIS A 15 6.10 -43.20 21.81
C HIS A 15 5.68 -41.76 22.16
N ARG A 16 6.52 -41.12 22.98
CA ARG A 16 6.43 -39.72 23.37
C ARG A 16 6.61 -38.81 22.14
N ALA A 17 5.60 -37.99 21.86
CA ALA A 17 5.73 -36.82 21.01
C ALA A 17 6.69 -35.83 21.68
N ARG A 18 7.80 -35.52 21.00
CA ARG A 18 8.76 -34.50 21.42
C ARG A 18 8.27 -33.14 20.90
N PHE A 19 7.64 -32.37 21.78
CA PHE A 19 7.60 -30.91 21.67
C PHE A 19 9.03 -30.38 21.79
N ARG A 20 9.55 -29.74 20.75
CA ARG A 20 10.73 -28.87 20.83
C ARG A 20 10.25 -27.43 20.74
N ALA A 21 10.07 -26.81 21.91
CA ALA A 21 10.21 -25.37 22.04
C ALA A 21 11.71 -25.06 22.02
N MET A 22 12.14 -24.15 21.13
CA MET A 22 13.40 -23.44 21.30
C MET A 22 13.10 -21.95 21.26
N ALA A 23 13.17 -21.35 22.44
CA ALA A 23 13.37 -19.94 22.69
C ALA A 23 14.47 -19.80 23.75
N LEU A 24 15.10 -18.61 23.77
CA LEU A 24 16.31 -18.17 24.46
C LEU A 24 17.62 -18.58 23.74
N GLY A 25 18.50 -17.67 23.34
CA GLY A 25 18.81 -16.35 23.90
C GLY A 25 19.96 -16.50 24.89
N ALA A 26 21.17 -16.12 24.47
CA ALA A 26 22.35 -16.10 25.34
C ALA A 26 22.93 -14.67 25.39
N LEU A 27 22.66 -14.02 26.53
CA LEU A 27 23.46 -12.93 27.10
C LEU A 27 24.87 -13.43 27.43
N MET A 28 25.87 -12.57 27.33
CA MET A 28 26.98 -12.51 28.29
C MET A 28 27.53 -11.08 28.39
N ALA A 29 27.33 -10.46 29.56
CA ALA A 29 28.18 -9.41 30.10
C ALA A 29 29.19 -10.05 31.08
N GLY A 30 30.42 -9.55 31.09
CA GLY A 30 31.55 -10.17 31.77
C GLY A 30 31.61 -9.98 33.28
N ALA A 31 32.37 -10.88 33.92
CA ALA A 31 33.12 -10.63 35.13
C ALA A 31 34.43 -11.42 35.03
N GLY A 32 35.56 -10.74 35.20
CA GLY A 32 36.89 -11.30 34.98
C GLY A 32 37.36 -12.23 36.09
N VAL A 33 37.95 -13.36 35.71
CA VAL A 33 39.05 -14.00 36.43
C VAL A 33 40.03 -14.56 35.40
N THR A 34 41.29 -14.19 35.58
CA THR A 34 42.46 -14.51 34.75
C THR A 34 42.70 -16.02 34.59
N ARG A 35 42.84 -16.49 33.35
CA ARG A 35 43.70 -17.64 33.03
C ARG A 35 44.23 -17.55 31.60
N ALA A 36 45.56 -17.44 31.50
CA ALA A 36 46.32 -17.41 30.26
C ALA A 36 46.25 -18.75 29.50
N ASN A 37 46.46 -18.66 28.18
CA ASN A 37 46.64 -19.76 27.20
C ASN A 37 45.38 -20.50 26.70
N GLN A 38 44.52 -19.81 25.94
CA GLN A 38 43.75 -20.43 24.86
C GLN A 38 43.98 -19.67 23.54
N PRO A 39 44.20 -20.37 22.41
CA PRO A 39 44.33 -19.73 21.11
C PRO A 39 43.00 -19.05 20.74
N ALA A 40 43.09 -17.83 20.19
CA ALA A 40 41.94 -17.07 19.77
C ALA A 40 41.04 -17.90 18.83
N PRO A 41 39.71 -17.89 19.01
CA PRO A 41 38.82 -18.42 17.98
C PRO A 41 39.04 -17.64 16.68
N PRO A 42 38.97 -18.29 15.50
CA PRO A 42 39.13 -17.60 14.24
C PRO A 42 38.10 -16.47 14.15
N PRO A 43 38.47 -15.30 13.58
CA PRO A 43 37.51 -14.24 13.37
C PRO A 43 36.34 -14.80 12.57
N HIS A 44 35.12 -14.56 13.04
CA HIS A 44 33.94 -14.75 12.21
C HIS A 44 34.18 -13.96 10.93
N GLU A 45 34.35 -14.68 9.81
CA GLU A 45 34.29 -14.08 8.49
C GLU A 45 32.96 -13.33 8.41
N GLU A 46 33.03 -12.01 8.37
CA GLU A 46 31.93 -11.22 7.86
C GLU A 46 31.58 -11.80 6.48
N PRO A 47 30.30 -12.08 6.18
CA PRO A 47 29.95 -12.55 4.85
C PRO A 47 30.21 -11.43 3.85
N SER A 48 31.40 -11.43 3.27
CA SER A 48 31.86 -10.45 2.28
C SER A 48 31.27 -10.67 0.89
N ASP A 49 30.18 -11.43 0.77
CA ASP A 49 29.47 -11.64 -0.48
C ASP A 49 28.05 -11.08 -0.39
N ALA A 50 27.91 -9.80 -0.74
CA ALA A 50 26.63 -9.16 -1.00
C ALA A 50 25.79 -9.87 -2.10
N ARG A 51 26.41 -10.83 -2.82
CA ARG A 51 25.75 -11.70 -3.82
C ARG A 51 25.11 -12.96 -3.23
N ALA A 52 25.33 -13.30 -1.95
CA ALA A 52 24.83 -14.54 -1.34
C ALA A 52 23.45 -14.39 -0.66
N GLN A 53 22.91 -13.18 -0.49
CA GLN A 53 21.60 -12.91 0.11
C GLN A 53 20.50 -12.67 -0.93
N VAL A 54 20.46 -13.43 -2.03
CA VAL A 54 19.57 -13.09 -3.15
C VAL A 54 18.08 -13.17 -2.76
N TYR A 55 17.70 -13.95 -1.73
CA TYR A 55 16.36 -13.91 -1.16
C TYR A 55 16.29 -14.43 0.29
N SER A 56 15.83 -13.59 1.23
CA SER A 56 15.43 -13.98 2.58
C SER A 56 14.05 -14.65 2.56
N ARG A 57 13.75 -15.47 3.59
CA ARG A 57 12.35 -15.85 3.86
C ARG A 57 11.54 -14.58 4.07
N PHE A 58 10.41 -14.45 3.38
CA PHE A 58 9.44 -13.39 3.62
C PHE A 58 8.05 -13.98 3.78
N VAL A 59 7.24 -13.29 4.57
CA VAL A 59 5.80 -13.49 4.63
C VAL A 59 5.18 -12.10 4.49
N LEU A 60 4.38 -11.90 3.46
CA LEU A 60 3.77 -10.63 3.10
C LEU A 60 2.26 -10.78 3.03
N PRO A 61 1.47 -9.74 3.37
CA PRO A 61 0.04 -9.77 3.16
C PRO A 61 -0.32 -9.77 1.66
N THR A 62 -1.49 -10.30 1.33
CA THR A 62 -2.15 -10.04 0.05
C THR A 62 -2.61 -8.59 -0.05
N LEU A 63 -2.90 -8.10 -1.26
CA LEU A 63 -3.36 -6.72 -1.48
C LEU A 63 -4.66 -6.34 -0.73
N ASP A 64 -5.51 -7.31 -0.40
CA ASP A 64 -6.73 -7.11 0.37
C ASP A 64 -6.55 -7.31 1.89
N GLY A 65 -5.33 -7.69 2.32
CA GLY A 65 -4.99 -7.97 3.71
C GLY A 65 -5.72 -9.17 4.33
N THR A 66 -6.43 -9.98 3.52
CA THR A 66 -7.21 -11.10 4.04
C THR A 66 -6.37 -12.36 4.27
N ASP A 67 -5.30 -12.52 3.49
CA ASP A 67 -4.40 -13.67 3.52
C ASP A 67 -2.92 -13.22 3.46
N ARG A 68 -2.02 -14.21 3.43
CA ARG A 68 -0.58 -14.03 3.42
C ARG A 68 0.07 -14.88 2.34
N ILE A 69 1.19 -14.40 1.81
CA ILE A 69 2.01 -15.07 0.82
C ILE A 69 3.43 -15.16 1.35
N ALA A 70 3.98 -16.36 1.38
CA ALA A 70 5.39 -16.59 1.62
C ALA A 70 6.03 -17.35 0.47
N LEU A 71 7.34 -17.17 0.29
CA LEU A 71 8.09 -17.96 -0.70
C LEU A 71 8.01 -19.46 -0.42
N SER A 72 7.85 -19.86 0.85
CA SER A 72 7.68 -21.26 1.25
C SER A 72 6.45 -21.93 0.63
N ASP A 73 5.43 -21.14 0.26
CA ASP A 73 4.19 -21.65 -0.34
C ASP A 73 4.41 -22.24 -1.74
N PHE A 74 5.59 -21.99 -2.30
CA PHE A 74 6.01 -22.45 -3.61
C PHE A 74 7.18 -23.44 -3.55
N ARG A 75 7.49 -24.01 -2.37
CA ARG A 75 8.57 -24.99 -2.21
C ARG A 75 8.48 -26.11 -3.24
N GLY A 76 9.61 -26.42 -3.85
CA GLY A 76 9.72 -27.47 -4.87
C GLY A 76 9.24 -27.06 -6.26
N ARG A 77 8.93 -25.79 -6.49
CA ARG A 77 8.47 -25.26 -7.79
C ARG A 77 9.44 -24.19 -8.31
N PRO A 78 9.61 -24.07 -9.63
CA PRO A 78 10.23 -22.90 -10.23
C PRO A 78 9.31 -21.69 -10.02
N VAL A 79 9.84 -20.62 -9.42
CA VAL A 79 9.11 -19.36 -9.20
C VAL A 79 9.89 -18.23 -9.84
N LEU A 80 9.20 -17.37 -10.57
CA LEU A 80 9.70 -16.08 -10.97
C LEU A 80 9.06 -15.03 -10.08
N VAL A 81 9.88 -14.44 -9.21
CA VAL A 81 9.47 -13.35 -8.35
C VAL A 81 9.73 -12.03 -9.06
N VAL A 82 8.70 -11.18 -9.16
CA VAL A 82 8.75 -9.91 -9.89
C VAL A 82 8.45 -8.78 -8.93
N HIS A 83 9.47 -8.02 -8.52
CA HIS A 83 9.29 -6.80 -7.77
C HIS A 83 8.93 -5.65 -8.70
N PHE A 84 7.85 -4.95 -8.40
CA PHE A 84 7.39 -3.81 -9.16
C PHE A 84 6.72 -2.77 -8.28
N ALA A 85 6.48 -1.60 -8.84
CA ALA A 85 5.52 -0.63 -8.33
C ALA A 85 4.63 -0.13 -9.47
N ALA A 86 3.32 -0.09 -9.26
CA ALA A 86 2.37 0.43 -10.24
C ALA A 86 2.60 1.93 -10.53
N GLY A 87 3.08 2.66 -9.53
CA GLY A 87 3.56 4.04 -9.64
C GLY A 87 4.85 4.24 -10.43
N HIS A 88 5.56 3.18 -10.83
CA HIS A 88 6.83 3.26 -11.54
C HIS A 88 6.72 2.70 -12.95
N ALA A 89 6.71 3.58 -13.95
CA ALA A 89 6.40 3.24 -15.34
C ALA A 89 7.20 2.07 -15.89
N ALA A 90 8.53 2.10 -15.77
CA ALA A 90 9.39 1.04 -16.28
C ALA A 90 9.11 -0.31 -15.59
N SER A 91 8.88 -0.34 -14.28
CA SER A 91 8.59 -1.59 -13.59
C SER A 91 7.18 -2.13 -13.86
N ARG A 92 6.21 -1.23 -14.04
CA ARG A 92 4.85 -1.60 -14.44
C ARG A 92 4.85 -2.23 -15.82
N GLU A 93 5.50 -1.60 -16.80
CA GLU A 93 5.61 -2.13 -18.16
C GLU A 93 6.32 -3.49 -18.19
N ALA A 94 7.38 -3.63 -17.39
CA ALA A 94 8.12 -4.87 -17.30
C ALA A 94 7.29 -6.01 -16.68
N LEU A 95 6.52 -5.75 -15.61
CA LEU A 95 5.55 -6.72 -15.07
C LEU A 95 4.58 -7.20 -16.16
N LEU A 96 4.00 -6.27 -16.92
CA LEU A 96 3.03 -6.61 -17.97
C LEU A 96 3.66 -7.45 -19.09
N ASP A 97 4.88 -7.11 -19.51
CA ASP A 97 5.61 -7.87 -20.52
C ASP A 97 5.93 -9.30 -20.02
N TRP A 98 6.46 -9.44 -18.80
CA TRP A 98 6.81 -10.75 -18.26
C TRP A 98 5.59 -11.61 -17.93
N HIS A 99 4.50 -11.01 -17.45
CA HIS A 99 3.24 -11.72 -17.27
C HIS A 99 2.75 -12.30 -18.61
N LYS A 100 2.75 -11.49 -19.67
CA LYS A 100 2.37 -11.94 -21.02
C LYS A 100 3.29 -13.04 -21.54
N LYS A 101 4.61 -12.88 -21.45
CA LYS A 101 5.60 -13.84 -21.97
C LYS A 101 5.61 -15.16 -21.19
N SER A 102 5.34 -15.13 -19.89
CA SER A 102 5.33 -16.31 -19.02
C SER A 102 3.99 -17.07 -19.00
N ALA A 103 2.91 -16.49 -19.53
CA ALA A 103 1.54 -17.01 -19.44
C ALA A 103 1.42 -18.49 -19.87
N ALA A 104 2.09 -18.90 -20.95
CA ALA A 104 2.04 -20.28 -21.42
C ALA A 104 2.70 -21.27 -20.43
N LEU A 105 3.78 -20.87 -19.77
CA LEU A 105 4.47 -21.70 -18.78
C LEU A 105 3.72 -21.75 -17.46
N VAL A 106 3.08 -20.64 -17.06
CA VAL A 106 2.20 -20.57 -15.89
C VAL A 106 1.01 -21.50 -16.09
N LYS A 107 0.32 -21.39 -17.24
CA LYS A 107 -0.81 -22.27 -17.61
C LYS A 107 -0.42 -23.75 -17.66
N ALA A 108 0.81 -24.06 -18.07
CA ALA A 108 1.32 -25.41 -18.13
C ALA A 108 1.91 -25.93 -16.80
N HIS A 109 1.80 -25.19 -15.70
CA HIS A 109 2.41 -25.50 -14.39
C HIS A 109 3.92 -25.76 -14.45
N LYS A 110 4.62 -25.07 -15.36
CA LYS A 110 6.09 -25.13 -15.50
C LYS A 110 6.80 -23.99 -14.79
N LEU A 111 6.08 -22.92 -14.48
CA LEU A 111 6.56 -21.74 -13.79
C LEU A 111 5.43 -21.18 -12.91
N TRP A 112 5.77 -20.68 -11.73
CA TRP A 112 4.88 -19.85 -10.93
C TRP A 112 5.34 -18.40 -11.03
N LEU A 113 4.44 -17.48 -11.33
CA LEU A 113 4.71 -16.05 -11.30
C LEU A 113 4.25 -15.49 -9.96
N LEU A 114 5.15 -14.81 -9.25
CA LEU A 114 4.86 -14.17 -7.97
C LEU A 114 5.18 -12.67 -8.05
N PRO A 115 4.20 -11.82 -8.37
CA PRO A 115 4.37 -10.38 -8.29
C PRO A 115 4.45 -9.90 -6.83
N ILE A 116 5.39 -9.00 -6.54
CA ILE A 116 5.54 -8.31 -5.25
C ILE A 116 5.45 -6.80 -5.51
N ALA A 117 4.39 -6.18 -4.99
CA ALA A 117 4.11 -4.77 -5.16
C ALA A 117 4.70 -3.94 -4.00
N HIS A 118 5.44 -2.88 -4.34
CA HIS A 118 6.08 -1.97 -3.38
C HIS A 118 5.33 -0.64 -3.18
N ASP A 119 4.18 -0.49 -3.85
CA ASP A 119 3.32 0.70 -3.75
C ASP A 119 2.86 0.93 -2.31
N HIS A 120 2.65 2.19 -1.96
CA HIS A 120 2.01 2.52 -0.67
C HIS A 120 0.54 2.06 -0.64
N TYR A 121 -0.16 2.15 -1.77
CA TYR A 121 -1.59 1.92 -1.87
C TYR A 121 -1.92 0.65 -2.65
N ALA A 122 -2.51 -0.33 -1.96
CA ALA A 122 -2.84 -1.63 -2.54
C ALA A 122 -4.02 -1.58 -3.55
N ASP A 123 -4.94 -0.63 -3.39
CA ASP A 123 -6.06 -0.37 -4.32
C ASP A 123 -5.57 -0.02 -5.73
N ARG A 124 -4.54 0.82 -5.88
CA ARG A 124 -3.93 1.17 -7.16
C ARG A 124 -3.37 -0.07 -7.85
N VAL A 125 -2.74 -0.97 -7.09
CA VAL A 125 -2.24 -2.24 -7.61
C VAL A 125 -3.39 -3.17 -8.02
N ARG A 126 -4.49 -3.23 -7.25
CA ARG A 126 -5.70 -3.99 -7.62
C ARG A 126 -6.32 -3.48 -8.93
N VAL A 127 -6.37 -2.15 -9.13
CA VAL A 127 -6.84 -1.56 -10.39
C VAL A 127 -5.94 -1.98 -11.55
N LEU A 128 -4.60 -1.93 -11.38
CA LEU A 128 -3.66 -2.41 -12.40
C LEU A 128 -3.90 -3.89 -12.73
N ALA A 129 -4.00 -4.75 -11.71
CA ALA A 129 -4.20 -6.18 -11.87
C ALA A 129 -5.51 -6.48 -12.61
N SER A 130 -6.60 -5.81 -12.23
CA SER A 130 -7.91 -5.91 -12.89
C SER A 130 -7.86 -5.45 -14.34
N ALA A 131 -7.26 -4.30 -14.63
CA ALA A 131 -7.16 -3.74 -15.98
C ALA A 131 -6.38 -4.63 -16.95
N HIS A 132 -5.41 -5.39 -16.43
CA HIS A 132 -4.55 -6.26 -17.23
C HIS A 132 -4.82 -7.76 -17.06
N ARG A 133 -5.89 -8.13 -16.34
CA ARG A 133 -6.28 -9.53 -16.07
C ARG A 133 -5.15 -10.37 -15.44
N ILE A 134 -4.36 -9.75 -14.57
CA ILE A 134 -3.40 -10.46 -13.72
C ILE A 134 -4.22 -11.19 -12.65
N THR A 135 -4.15 -12.52 -12.67
CA THR A 135 -4.97 -13.39 -11.80
C THR A 135 -4.14 -14.06 -10.71
N GLU A 136 -2.82 -13.97 -10.83
CA GLU A 136 -1.86 -14.46 -9.85
C GLU A 136 -1.98 -13.69 -8.54
N PRO A 137 -1.76 -14.35 -7.39
CA PRO A 137 -1.74 -13.67 -6.10
C PRO A 137 -0.57 -12.67 -6.05
N ILE A 138 -0.86 -11.44 -5.65
CA ILE A 138 0.13 -10.36 -5.52
C ILE A 138 0.42 -10.12 -4.05
N ALA A 139 1.69 -10.21 -3.68
CA ALA A 139 2.15 -9.89 -2.34
C ALA A 139 2.37 -8.37 -2.21
N HIS A 140 1.97 -7.78 -1.09
CA HIS A 140 2.12 -6.35 -0.83
C HIS A 140 3.29 -6.11 0.13
N ASP A 141 4.42 -5.64 -0.41
CA ASP A 141 5.61 -5.30 0.37
C ASP A 141 5.68 -3.79 0.65
N VAL A 142 4.72 -3.31 1.44
CA VAL A 142 4.66 -1.88 1.79
C VAL A 142 5.86 -1.43 2.63
N LEU A 143 6.50 -2.34 3.39
CA LEU A 143 7.62 -2.05 4.31
C LEU A 143 9.01 -2.36 3.72
N ASN A 144 9.07 -2.81 2.46
CA ASN A 144 10.28 -3.30 1.78
C ASN A 144 11.02 -4.40 2.58
N LEU A 145 10.28 -5.37 3.14
CA LEU A 145 10.84 -6.52 3.86
C LEU A 145 11.71 -7.41 2.95
N THR A 146 11.46 -7.39 1.64
CA THR A 146 12.27 -8.12 0.66
C THR A 146 13.59 -7.42 0.31
N GLY A 147 13.81 -6.20 0.81
CA GLY A 147 15.05 -5.44 0.59
C GLY A 147 15.29 -5.09 -0.89
N ALA A 148 14.24 -4.96 -1.69
CA ALA A 148 14.37 -4.56 -3.08
C ALA A 148 14.91 -3.12 -3.14
N ARG A 149 16.11 -2.96 -3.68
CA ARG A 149 16.74 -1.65 -3.89
C ARG A 149 16.28 -1.03 -5.19
N HIS A 150 16.30 -1.77 -6.30
CA HIS A 150 15.89 -1.28 -7.61
C HIS A 150 14.59 -1.92 -8.11
N LEU A 151 13.86 -1.20 -8.96
CA LEU A 151 12.65 -1.66 -9.63
C LEU A 151 12.70 -1.38 -11.15
N PRO A 152 12.29 -2.34 -12.01
CA PRO A 152 11.87 -3.68 -11.66
C PRO A 152 13.07 -4.57 -11.25
N ARG A 153 12.81 -5.56 -10.40
CA ARG A 153 13.78 -6.61 -10.05
C ARG A 153 13.14 -7.98 -10.23
N LEU A 154 13.83 -8.89 -10.91
CA LEU A 154 13.36 -10.25 -11.14
C LEU A 154 14.28 -11.22 -10.44
N VAL A 155 13.70 -12.15 -9.69
CA VAL A 155 14.44 -13.26 -9.12
C VAL A 155 13.81 -14.57 -9.56
N TYR A 156 14.61 -15.41 -10.19
CA TYR A 156 14.25 -16.79 -10.44
C TYR A 156 14.67 -17.66 -9.25
N VAL A 157 13.69 -18.30 -8.63
CA VAL A 157 13.86 -19.30 -7.58
C VAL A 157 13.68 -20.67 -8.23
N PRO A 158 14.77 -21.42 -8.47
CA PRO A 158 14.66 -22.73 -9.09
C PRO A 158 14.07 -23.74 -8.10
N ARG A 159 13.52 -24.84 -8.62
CA ARG A 159 13.10 -25.98 -7.79
C ARG A 159 14.23 -26.55 -6.93
N LYS A 160 15.46 -26.55 -7.46
CA LYS A 160 16.69 -26.97 -6.78
C LYS A 160 17.77 -25.94 -7.08
N GLY A 161 18.54 -25.55 -6.07
CA GLY A 161 19.60 -24.56 -6.20
C GLY A 161 19.24 -23.23 -5.56
N ALA A 162 20.17 -22.28 -5.65
CA ALA A 162 20.00 -20.96 -5.08
C ALA A 162 19.14 -20.06 -5.98
N PRO A 163 18.35 -19.14 -5.40
CA PRO A 163 17.75 -18.03 -6.13
C PRO A 163 18.81 -17.24 -6.91
N ARG A 164 18.46 -16.76 -8.10
CA ARG A 164 19.31 -15.89 -8.92
C ARG A 164 18.52 -14.74 -9.50
N GLU A 165 19.13 -13.57 -9.55
CA GLU A 165 18.56 -12.43 -10.29
C GLU A 165 18.56 -12.74 -11.79
N VAL A 166 17.50 -12.35 -12.49
CA VAL A 166 17.38 -12.52 -13.95
C VAL A 166 17.74 -11.19 -14.60
N ALA A 167 18.85 -11.17 -15.34
CA ALA A 167 19.43 -9.95 -15.87
C ALA A 167 18.92 -9.65 -17.29
N GLY A 168 17.90 -8.79 -17.39
CA GLY A 168 17.38 -8.30 -18.67
C GLY A 168 16.63 -9.35 -19.50
N ASN A 169 16.30 -8.98 -20.74
CA ASN A 169 15.41 -9.77 -21.59
C ASN A 169 16.06 -11.07 -22.11
N GLU A 170 17.36 -11.09 -22.40
CA GLU A 170 18.02 -12.28 -22.94
C GLU A 170 18.08 -13.42 -21.91
N ASP A 171 18.48 -13.14 -20.67
CA ASP A 171 18.47 -14.14 -19.59
C ASP A 171 17.04 -14.62 -19.30
N PHE A 172 16.05 -13.73 -19.37
CA PHE A 172 14.66 -14.08 -19.24
C PHE A 172 14.17 -15.01 -20.36
N ASP A 173 14.44 -14.70 -21.63
CA ASP A 173 14.04 -15.53 -22.76
C ASP A 173 14.73 -16.90 -22.72
N ASN A 174 16.02 -16.94 -22.35
CA ASN A 174 16.76 -18.18 -22.12
C ASN A 174 16.15 -19.01 -20.98
N LEU A 175 15.71 -18.37 -19.91
CA LEU A 175 14.99 -19.01 -18.81
C LEU A 175 13.66 -19.62 -19.30
N LEU A 176 12.87 -18.89 -20.10
CA LEU A 176 11.62 -19.40 -20.65
C LEU A 176 11.85 -20.60 -21.58
N ILE A 177 12.88 -20.57 -22.42
CA ILE A 177 13.27 -21.69 -23.30
C ILE A 177 13.64 -22.91 -22.47
N MET A 178 14.48 -22.72 -21.44
CA MET A 178 14.91 -23.79 -20.53
C MET A 178 13.71 -24.44 -19.83
N LEU A 179 12.82 -23.63 -19.26
CA LEU A 179 11.62 -24.10 -18.56
C LEU A 179 10.60 -24.73 -19.51
N GLY A 180 10.51 -24.25 -20.75
CA GLY A 180 9.64 -24.81 -21.79
C GLY A 180 9.95 -26.27 -22.11
N ARG A 181 11.23 -26.68 -22.00
CA ARG A 181 11.69 -28.06 -22.16
C ARG A 181 11.42 -28.94 -20.93
N GLY A 182 11.12 -28.33 -19.78
CA GLY A 182 10.80 -29.02 -18.54
C GLY A 182 9.44 -29.71 -18.56
N LYS A 183 9.27 -30.70 -17.68
CA LYS A 183 7.97 -31.33 -17.42
C LYS A 183 7.11 -30.40 -16.53
N PRO A 184 5.77 -30.40 -16.70
CA PRO A 184 4.86 -29.79 -15.73
C PRO A 184 5.16 -30.29 -14.31
N ILE A 185 5.04 -29.40 -13.33
CA ILE A 185 5.23 -29.72 -11.92
C ILE A 185 3.91 -29.46 -11.22
N GLU A 186 3.27 -30.55 -10.77
CA GLU A 186 2.08 -30.41 -9.97
C GLU A 186 2.39 -29.71 -8.64
N PRO A 187 1.49 -28.83 -8.20
CA PRO A 187 1.64 -28.17 -6.93
C PRO A 187 1.58 -29.17 -5.78
N ALA A 188 2.68 -29.36 -5.05
CA ALA A 188 2.63 -30.09 -3.77
C ALA A 188 1.70 -29.34 -2.79
N ALA A 189 0.73 -30.06 -2.21
CA ALA A 189 -0.08 -29.51 -1.13
C ALA A 189 0.81 -29.21 0.08
N ILE A 190 0.63 -28.03 0.66
CA ILE A 190 1.31 -27.61 1.89
C ILE A 190 0.24 -27.63 2.98
N ALA A 191 0.48 -28.40 4.03
CA ALA A 191 -0.42 -28.45 5.17
C ALA A 191 -0.55 -27.06 5.81
N GLU A 192 -1.75 -26.69 6.28
CA GLU A 192 -1.99 -25.37 6.89
C GLU A 192 -1.10 -25.11 8.11
N GLU A 193 -0.65 -26.15 8.81
CA GLU A 193 0.28 -26.07 9.94
C GLU A 193 1.73 -25.77 9.54
N ASP A 194 2.13 -26.10 8.31
CA ASP A 194 3.47 -25.86 7.76
C ASP A 194 3.61 -24.49 7.09
N ARG A 195 2.50 -23.76 7.01
CA ARG A 195 2.40 -22.44 6.37
C ARG A 195 3.01 -21.36 7.26
N GLU A 196 4.01 -20.66 6.74
CA GLU A 196 4.71 -19.58 7.45
C GLU A 196 3.76 -18.40 7.67
N GLN A 197 3.35 -18.15 8.91
CA GLN A 197 2.39 -17.10 9.24
C GLN A 197 3.04 -15.71 9.28
N LEU A 198 2.21 -14.68 9.14
CA LEU A 198 2.64 -13.32 9.45
C LEU A 198 3.09 -13.25 10.93
N PRO A 199 4.05 -12.36 11.27
CA PRO A 199 4.54 -12.25 12.63
C PRO A 199 3.42 -12.00 13.66
N GLU A 200 3.32 -12.87 14.66
CA GLU A 200 2.31 -12.69 15.71
C GLU A 200 2.66 -11.51 16.62
N THR A 201 1.77 -10.52 16.68
CA THR A 201 1.97 -9.28 17.46
C THR A 201 2.22 -9.57 18.95
N ARG A 202 1.59 -10.59 19.54
CA ARG A 202 1.82 -10.99 20.94
C ARG A 202 3.25 -11.51 21.17
N VAL A 203 3.77 -12.29 20.24
CA VAL A 203 5.11 -12.88 20.31
C VAL A 203 6.16 -11.78 20.15
N THR A 204 5.99 -10.92 19.14
CA THR A 204 6.93 -9.81 18.90
C THR A 204 6.88 -8.77 20.02
N ARG A 205 5.69 -8.49 20.60
CA ARG A 205 5.56 -7.60 21.78
C ARG A 205 6.35 -8.12 22.97
N ARG A 206 6.24 -9.43 23.25
CA ARG A 206 6.98 -10.06 24.34
C ARG A 206 8.50 -9.97 24.10
N ALA A 207 8.95 -10.23 22.88
CA ALA A 207 10.36 -10.12 22.53
C ALA A 207 10.88 -8.68 22.70
N ALA A 208 10.14 -7.68 22.19
CA ALA A 208 10.46 -6.27 22.35
C ALA A 208 10.48 -5.83 23.83
N ARG A 209 9.64 -6.40 24.69
CA ARG A 209 9.63 -6.09 26.13
C ARG A 209 10.75 -6.78 26.90
N ASP A 210 10.94 -8.07 26.68
CA ASP A 210 11.85 -8.89 27.48
C ASP A 210 13.33 -8.62 27.09
N ALA A 211 13.59 -8.21 25.85
CA ALA A 211 14.91 -7.81 25.35
C ALA A 211 14.77 -6.73 24.25
N PRO A 212 14.60 -5.44 24.61
CA PRO A 212 14.41 -4.34 23.65
C PRO A 212 15.70 -4.02 22.89
N GLY A 213 16.07 -4.87 21.94
CA GLY A 213 17.10 -4.58 20.94
C GLY A 213 16.49 -3.95 19.67
N PRO A 214 17.31 -3.27 18.85
CA PRO A 214 16.86 -2.63 17.60
C PRO A 214 16.05 -3.56 16.70
N GLU A 215 16.50 -4.80 16.52
CA GLU A 215 15.80 -5.81 15.71
C GLU A 215 14.46 -6.23 16.30
N GLN A 216 14.36 -6.35 17.63
CA GLN A 216 13.12 -6.73 18.30
C GLN A 216 12.08 -5.61 18.23
N LEU A 217 12.52 -4.35 18.39
CA LEU A 217 11.66 -3.17 18.24
C LEU A 217 11.16 -3.08 16.79
N LEU A 218 12.05 -3.25 15.82
CA LEU A 218 11.70 -3.22 14.40
C LEU A 218 10.70 -4.33 14.04
N ALA A 219 11.01 -5.58 14.39
CA ALA A 219 10.13 -6.72 14.10
C ALA A 219 8.75 -6.59 14.77
N HIS A 220 8.69 -5.97 15.96
CA HIS A 220 7.42 -5.68 16.61
C HIS A 220 6.64 -4.57 15.87
N ALA A 221 7.29 -3.47 15.50
CA ALA A 221 6.67 -2.41 14.71
C ALA A 221 6.15 -2.92 13.36
N ASP A 222 6.92 -3.76 12.66
CA ASP A 222 6.51 -4.39 11.41
C ASP A 222 5.25 -5.27 11.61
N ALA A 223 5.24 -6.07 12.68
CA ALA A 223 4.10 -6.92 13.02
C ALA A 223 2.82 -6.11 13.30
N LEU A 224 2.96 -4.97 13.98
CA LEU A 224 1.83 -4.08 14.28
C LEU A 224 1.21 -3.48 13.01
N VAL A 225 2.04 -3.19 11.99
CA VAL A 225 1.59 -2.70 10.67
C VAL A 225 0.98 -3.81 9.81
N LEU A 226 1.66 -4.96 9.70
CA LEU A 226 1.31 -6.01 8.73
C LEU A 226 0.29 -7.03 9.26
N ALA A 227 0.41 -7.42 10.53
CA ALA A 227 -0.37 -8.51 11.13
C ALA A 227 -1.43 -8.02 12.11
N GLY A 228 -1.41 -6.75 12.50
CA GLY A 228 -2.45 -6.14 13.33
C GLY A 228 -3.81 -6.22 12.65
N LYS A 229 -4.82 -6.74 13.36
CA LYS A 229 -6.22 -6.76 12.90
C LYS A 229 -7.11 -6.02 13.92
N PRO A 230 -7.47 -4.74 13.69
CA PRO A 230 -6.95 -3.84 12.64
C PRO A 230 -5.47 -3.46 12.88
N PRO A 231 -4.77 -2.87 11.89
CA PRO A 231 -3.38 -2.45 12.05
C PRO A 231 -3.21 -1.47 13.22
N GLN A 232 -2.25 -1.74 14.11
CA GLN A 232 -1.98 -0.96 15.33
C GLN A 232 -0.98 0.15 15.04
N ILE A 233 -1.37 1.10 14.19
CA ILE A 233 -0.46 2.10 13.60
C ILE A 233 0.13 3.07 14.64
N ASP A 234 -0.64 3.49 15.65
CA ASP A 234 -0.14 4.40 16.69
C ASP A 234 1.02 3.79 17.47
N GLU A 235 0.86 2.55 17.95
CA GLU A 235 1.91 1.80 18.65
C GLU A 235 3.11 1.54 17.71
N ALA A 236 2.86 1.23 16.44
CA ALA A 236 3.95 1.06 15.46
C ALA A 236 4.78 2.34 15.29
N ILE A 237 4.13 3.51 15.21
CA ILE A 237 4.82 4.81 15.14
C ILE A 237 5.70 5.02 16.37
N GLU A 238 5.22 4.70 17.57
CA GLU A 238 6.02 4.82 18.80
C GLU A 238 7.31 3.99 18.74
N PHE A 239 7.19 2.72 18.34
CA PHE A 239 8.35 1.82 18.20
C PHE A 239 9.32 2.26 17.09
N TYR A 240 8.81 2.69 15.93
CA TYR A 240 9.67 3.21 14.86
C TYR A 240 10.37 4.51 15.27
N ARG A 241 9.70 5.41 16.02
CA ARG A 241 10.32 6.64 16.55
C ARG A 241 11.40 6.31 17.56
N GLN A 242 11.13 5.38 18.47
CA GLN A 242 12.12 4.90 19.42
C GLN A 242 13.34 4.36 18.68
N LEU A 243 13.14 3.49 17.68
CA LEU A 243 14.22 2.93 16.88
C LEU A 243 14.99 4.01 16.12
N ALA A 244 14.31 4.94 15.44
CA ALA A 244 14.95 6.04 14.72
C ALA A 244 15.72 6.99 15.65
N SER A 245 15.33 7.09 16.93
CA SER A 245 16.08 7.86 17.94
C SER A 245 17.34 7.13 18.42
N GLN A 246 17.28 5.80 18.53
CA GLN A 246 18.41 4.96 18.94
C GLN A 246 19.42 4.76 17.81
N GLU A 247 18.92 4.62 16.58
CA GLU A 247 19.72 4.38 15.37
C GLU A 247 19.34 5.38 14.26
N PRO A 248 19.73 6.66 14.37
CA PRO A 248 19.36 7.69 13.38
C PRO A 248 19.86 7.43 11.96
N ALA A 249 20.88 6.57 11.81
CA ALA A 249 21.45 6.18 10.53
C ALA A 249 20.77 4.93 9.91
N ARG A 250 19.71 4.39 10.54
CA ARG A 250 18.98 3.23 10.02
C ARG A 250 17.89 3.67 9.04
N ALA A 251 18.23 3.69 7.75
CA ALA A 251 17.33 4.09 6.66
C ALA A 251 16.00 3.32 6.67
N GLU A 252 16.04 2.02 6.98
CA GLU A 252 14.88 1.12 7.07
C GLU A 252 13.85 1.61 8.12
N ALA A 253 14.31 1.99 9.31
CA ALA A 253 13.45 2.47 10.38
C ALA A 253 12.75 3.78 9.98
N LEU A 254 13.48 4.69 9.33
CA LEU A 254 12.94 5.97 8.84
C LEU A 254 11.95 5.77 7.68
N LEU A 255 12.25 4.84 6.75
CA LEU A 255 11.33 4.46 5.67
C LEU A 255 9.97 4.01 6.24
N ARG A 256 10.02 3.05 7.18
CA ARG A 256 8.83 2.45 7.78
C ARG A 256 8.08 3.39 8.70
N LEU A 257 8.81 4.27 9.41
CA LEU A 257 8.21 5.37 10.16
C LEU A 257 7.37 6.27 9.25
N GLY A 258 7.92 6.68 8.11
CA GLY A 258 7.18 7.52 7.16
C GLY A 258 5.95 6.80 6.56
N ILE A 259 6.05 5.50 6.32
CA ILE A 259 4.90 4.67 5.92
C ILE A 259 3.82 4.66 6.99
N ALA A 260 4.18 4.43 8.25
CA ALA A 260 3.22 4.39 9.35
C ALA A 260 2.51 5.73 9.54
N TYR A 261 3.24 6.85 9.50
CA TYR A 261 2.64 8.19 9.52
C TYR A 261 1.69 8.41 8.35
N ARG A 262 2.08 8.01 7.13
CA ARG A 262 1.20 8.15 5.97
C ARG A 262 -0.07 7.30 6.11
N MET A 263 0.06 6.06 6.57
CA MET A 263 -1.08 5.18 6.82
C MET A 263 -2.03 5.75 7.88
N ARG A 264 -1.51 6.41 8.93
CA ARG A 264 -2.35 7.10 9.92
C ARG A 264 -3.01 8.34 9.33
N PHE A 265 -2.26 9.13 8.56
CA PHE A 265 -2.78 10.29 7.84
C PHE A 265 -3.93 9.90 6.91
N ASP A 266 -3.90 8.76 6.24
CA ASP A 266 -4.97 8.38 5.31
C ASP A 266 -6.22 7.79 5.99
N ARG A 267 -6.25 7.70 7.34
CA ARG A 267 -7.35 7.11 8.13
C ARG A 267 -8.03 8.12 9.06
N PRO A 268 -9.22 7.81 9.63
CA PRO A 268 -9.86 8.64 10.65
C PRO A 268 -8.99 8.95 11.88
N GLN A 269 -8.03 8.08 12.21
CA GLN A 269 -7.11 8.26 13.34
C GLN A 269 -6.01 9.31 13.08
N ARG A 270 -6.02 9.97 11.91
CA ARG A 270 -5.12 11.06 11.51
C ARG A 270 -4.85 12.03 12.66
N GLN A 271 -3.57 12.33 12.88
CA GLN A 271 -3.14 13.35 13.83
C GLN A 271 -2.54 14.55 13.09
N PRO A 272 -2.65 15.77 13.67
CA PRO A 272 -2.02 16.95 13.09
C PRO A 272 -0.53 16.73 12.84
N GLY A 273 -0.10 17.00 11.60
CA GLY A 273 1.31 16.90 11.21
C GLY A 273 1.77 15.52 10.76
N ASP A 274 0.90 14.50 10.70
CA ASP A 274 1.25 13.16 10.20
C ASP A 274 1.83 13.22 8.77
N LEU A 275 1.24 14.01 7.88
CA LEU A 275 1.73 14.14 6.51
C LEU A 275 3.14 14.76 6.47
N ALA A 276 3.40 15.79 7.27
CA ALA A 276 4.72 16.41 7.36
C ALA A 276 5.75 15.41 7.93
N ALA A 277 5.40 14.69 9.00
CA ALA A 277 6.26 13.70 9.61
C ALA A 277 6.57 12.52 8.65
N ALA A 278 5.62 12.13 7.80
CA ALA A 278 5.85 11.12 6.77
C ALA A 278 6.91 11.56 5.74
N ILE A 279 6.77 12.78 5.21
CA ILE A 279 7.70 13.35 4.24
C ILE A 279 9.10 13.50 4.85
N ASP A 280 9.18 14.04 6.07
CA ASP A 280 10.45 14.24 6.76
C ASP A 280 11.20 12.93 6.99
N ALA A 281 10.49 11.88 7.43
CA ALA A 281 11.05 10.55 7.63
C ALA A 281 11.55 9.93 6.32
N TRP A 282 10.77 10.00 5.24
CA TRP A 282 11.20 9.52 3.92
C TRP A 282 12.37 10.31 3.34
N ALA A 283 12.37 11.64 3.50
CA ALA A 283 13.48 12.48 3.07
C ALA A 283 14.76 12.15 3.84
N ALA A 284 14.67 11.86 5.14
CA ALA A 284 15.80 11.40 5.93
C ALA A 284 16.29 10.01 5.47
N ALA A 285 15.38 9.07 5.24
CA ALA A 285 15.70 7.73 4.74
C ALA A 285 16.39 7.78 3.37
N ALA A 286 15.89 8.58 2.42
CA ALA A 286 16.46 8.71 1.08
C ALA A 286 17.85 9.38 1.06
N ARG A 287 18.21 10.15 2.09
CA ARG A 287 19.59 10.66 2.26
C ARG A 287 20.58 9.56 2.64
N LEU A 288 20.11 8.56 3.37
CA LEU A 288 20.90 7.41 3.84
C LEU A 288 20.98 6.31 2.77
N ASP A 289 19.88 6.04 2.06
CA ASP A 289 19.81 5.05 0.98
C ASP A 289 19.27 5.67 -0.32
N LYS A 290 20.20 6.16 -1.15
CA LYS A 290 19.89 6.91 -2.38
C LYS A 290 19.47 6.03 -3.56
N GLU A 291 19.79 4.74 -3.47
CA GLU A 291 19.59 3.76 -4.55
C GLU A 291 18.30 2.94 -4.36
N CYS A 292 17.54 3.19 -3.29
CA CYS A 292 16.28 2.52 -3.02
C CYS A 292 15.13 3.17 -3.80
N ASP A 293 14.74 2.57 -4.93
CA ASP A 293 13.63 3.01 -5.78
C ASP A 293 12.30 3.04 -5.01
N ALA A 294 12.05 2.09 -4.11
CA ALA A 294 10.85 2.10 -3.26
C ALA A 294 10.78 3.38 -2.40
N LEU A 295 11.91 3.87 -1.89
CA LEU A 295 12.01 5.16 -1.18
C LEU A 295 11.79 6.33 -2.13
N ARG A 296 12.45 6.33 -3.29
CA ARG A 296 12.34 7.42 -4.27
C ARG A 296 10.91 7.61 -4.74
N LEU A 297 10.20 6.52 -5.04
CA LEU A 297 8.80 6.55 -5.48
C LEU A 297 7.86 7.21 -4.46
N ARG A 298 8.11 7.03 -3.17
CA ARG A 298 7.35 7.69 -2.11
C ARG A 298 7.59 9.20 -2.08
N LEU A 299 8.79 9.66 -2.48
CA LEU A 299 9.12 11.08 -2.58
C LEU A 299 8.70 11.73 -3.91
N VAL A 300 8.47 10.96 -4.99
CA VAL A 300 8.12 11.51 -6.32
C VAL A 300 6.96 12.52 -6.28
N PRO A 301 5.83 12.28 -5.57
CA PRO A 301 4.75 13.26 -5.49
C PRO A 301 5.18 14.62 -4.89
N PHE A 302 6.26 14.63 -4.13
CA PHE A 302 6.80 15.79 -3.40
C PHE A 302 8.02 16.42 -4.08
N LEU A 303 8.51 15.83 -5.16
CA LEU A 303 9.62 16.34 -5.96
C LEU A 303 9.08 17.16 -7.14
N PRO A 304 9.90 18.07 -7.72
CA PRO A 304 9.46 18.81 -8.89
C PRO A 304 9.21 17.77 -9.98
N THR A 305 8.08 17.89 -10.67
CA THR A 305 7.75 16.98 -11.77
C THR A 305 8.85 17.13 -12.81
N GLY A 306 9.75 16.15 -12.88
CA GLY A 306 10.69 16.06 -13.98
C GLY A 306 9.94 15.89 -15.30
N LYS A 307 10.66 15.85 -16.43
CA LYS A 307 10.06 15.59 -17.76
C LYS A 307 9.46 14.17 -17.92
N GLY A 308 9.30 13.41 -16.83
CA GLY A 308 8.79 12.05 -16.82
C GLY A 308 7.28 11.99 -16.52
N PRO A 309 6.63 10.86 -16.86
CA PRO A 309 5.21 10.65 -16.58
C PRO A 309 4.93 10.68 -15.08
N ALA A 310 3.74 11.14 -14.70
CA ALA A 310 3.30 11.07 -13.32
C ALA A 310 3.12 9.60 -12.88
N PRO A 311 3.36 9.27 -11.60
CA PRO A 311 3.40 7.87 -11.14
C PRO A 311 2.21 7.01 -11.57
N TYR A 312 1.01 7.56 -11.46
CA TYR A 312 -0.27 6.92 -11.69
C TYR A 312 -1.08 7.59 -12.80
N GLU A 313 -0.44 8.22 -13.79
CA GLU A 313 -1.16 8.82 -14.94
C GLU A 313 -2.05 7.83 -15.70
N TRP A 314 -1.68 6.55 -15.65
CA TRP A 314 -2.38 5.44 -16.27
C TRP A 314 -3.73 5.14 -15.61
N LEU A 315 -3.96 5.55 -14.35
CA LEU A 315 -5.24 5.36 -13.67
C LEU A 315 -6.39 6.00 -14.45
N ARG A 316 -6.17 7.14 -15.11
CA ARG A 316 -7.22 7.79 -15.92
C ARG A 316 -7.71 6.92 -17.07
N LYS A 317 -6.77 6.27 -17.76
CA LYS A 317 -7.08 5.37 -18.87
C LYS A 317 -7.80 4.12 -18.39
N ALA A 318 -7.36 3.54 -17.26
CA ALA A 318 -8.06 2.43 -16.62
C ALA A 318 -9.47 2.85 -16.19
N ASN A 319 -9.63 4.04 -15.62
CA ASN A 319 -10.92 4.52 -15.14
C ASN A 319 -11.94 4.69 -16.28
N ALA A 320 -11.50 5.13 -17.46
CA ALA A 320 -12.37 5.29 -18.62
C ALA A 320 -12.92 3.98 -19.19
N THR A 321 -12.30 2.83 -18.90
CA THR A 321 -12.69 1.51 -19.44
C THR A 321 -13.73 0.76 -18.59
N GLY A 322 -14.22 1.35 -17.49
CA GLY A 322 -15.56 1.04 -16.95
C GLY A 322 -15.76 -0.19 -16.05
N SER A 323 -14.71 -0.87 -15.55
CA SER A 323 -14.91 -1.97 -14.58
C SER A 323 -13.65 -2.28 -13.76
N HIS A 324 -13.26 -1.39 -12.83
CA HIS A 324 -12.13 -1.68 -11.92
C HIS A 324 -12.48 -1.44 -10.46
N ALA A 325 -11.70 -2.08 -9.59
CA ALA A 325 -11.81 -1.97 -8.14
C ALA A 325 -11.89 -0.51 -7.68
N ARG A 326 -12.77 -0.23 -6.71
CA ARG A 326 -12.88 1.08 -6.06
C ARG A 326 -11.50 1.48 -5.50
N LEU A 327 -11.10 2.72 -5.77
CA LEU A 327 -9.95 3.33 -5.07
C LEU A 327 -10.36 3.64 -3.64
N ASP A 328 -9.57 3.14 -2.70
CA ASP A 328 -9.73 3.39 -1.28
C ASP A 328 -9.18 4.77 -0.92
N ILE A 329 -8.18 5.28 -1.64
CA ILE A 329 -7.63 6.63 -1.44
C ILE A 329 -7.48 7.32 -2.80
N GLU A 330 -8.03 8.54 -2.90
CA GLU A 330 -7.92 9.31 -4.14
C GLU A 330 -6.47 9.73 -4.37
N PRO A 331 -5.95 9.57 -5.61
CA PRO A 331 -4.62 10.02 -5.93
C PRO A 331 -4.56 11.55 -5.99
N LEU A 332 -3.38 12.07 -5.67
CA LEU A 332 -3.08 13.49 -5.90
C LEU A 332 -3.14 13.81 -7.40
N PRO A 333 -3.49 15.05 -7.82
CA PRO A 333 -3.37 15.47 -9.22
C PRO A 333 -1.96 15.25 -9.78
N VAL A 334 -0.92 15.51 -8.98
CA VAL A 334 0.47 15.23 -9.37
C VAL A 334 0.76 13.73 -9.52
N GLU A 335 0.03 12.89 -8.79
CA GLU A 335 0.15 11.43 -8.93
C GLU A 335 -0.47 10.97 -10.26
N THR A 336 -1.46 11.67 -10.82
CA THR A 336 -2.13 11.33 -12.10
C THR A 336 -1.67 12.15 -13.30
N GLY A 337 -0.82 13.16 -13.09
CA GLY A 337 -0.35 14.04 -14.15
C GLY A 337 -1.49 14.83 -14.78
N ASP A 338 -2.50 15.13 -13.98
CA ASP A 338 -3.56 16.02 -14.40
C ASP A 338 -2.98 17.41 -14.60
N LYS A 339 -3.13 17.95 -15.81
CA LYS A 339 -2.83 19.36 -16.07
C LYS A 339 -4.02 20.15 -15.57
N ILE A 340 -3.82 20.88 -14.49
CA ILE A 340 -4.82 21.82 -13.99
C ILE A 340 -4.85 23.01 -14.96
N ALA A 341 -5.93 23.11 -15.73
CA ALA A 341 -6.07 24.07 -16.81
C ALA A 341 -6.36 25.46 -16.27
N ALA A 342 -5.36 26.35 -16.18
CA ALA A 342 -5.52 27.78 -15.88
C ALA A 342 -6.50 28.48 -16.83
N ASN A 343 -7.81 28.39 -16.61
CA ASN A 343 -8.76 29.36 -17.17
C ASN A 343 -8.58 30.70 -16.43
N ASP A 344 -8.27 31.74 -17.19
CA ASP A 344 -8.35 33.13 -16.74
C ASP A 344 -9.82 33.62 -16.62
N GLU A 345 -10.81 32.72 -16.70
CA GLU A 345 -12.19 33.07 -16.39
C GLU A 345 -12.33 33.18 -14.88
N ALA A 346 -12.58 34.41 -14.45
CA ALA A 346 -12.86 34.79 -13.08
C ALA A 346 -13.64 33.68 -12.37
N VAL A 347 -13.04 33.17 -11.28
CA VAL A 347 -13.79 32.59 -10.16
C VAL A 347 -15.03 33.46 -10.02
N PRO A 348 -16.27 32.92 -10.13
CA PRO A 348 -17.43 33.73 -9.81
C PRO A 348 -17.13 34.25 -8.43
N ASP A 349 -17.02 35.57 -8.29
CA ASP A 349 -16.82 36.21 -6.99
C ASP A 349 -17.79 35.48 -6.09
N ALA A 350 -17.26 34.73 -5.12
CA ALA A 350 -18.11 34.33 -4.02
C ALA A 350 -18.51 35.69 -3.48
N GLY A 351 -19.71 36.14 -3.86
CA GLY A 351 -20.21 37.44 -3.46
C GLY A 351 -20.07 37.54 -1.96
N GLU A 352 -20.22 38.75 -1.42
CA GLU A 352 -20.08 39.13 -0.01
C GLU A 352 -20.77 38.23 1.05
N ALA A 353 -21.41 37.11 0.68
CA ALA A 353 -22.21 36.21 1.49
C ALA A 353 -21.59 34.83 1.84
N ALA A 354 -20.38 34.45 1.37
CA ALA A 354 -19.76 33.21 1.85
C ALA A 354 -19.21 33.42 3.28
N PRO A 355 -19.70 32.71 4.30
CA PRO A 355 -19.23 32.90 5.66
C PRO A 355 -17.75 32.50 5.79
N GLU A 356 -16.97 33.34 6.47
CA GLU A 356 -15.65 32.95 6.96
C GLU A 356 -15.84 32.02 8.16
N ASP A 357 -15.50 30.75 7.99
CA ASP A 357 -15.51 29.76 9.05
C ASP A 357 -14.20 28.96 9.03
N HIS A 358 -13.32 29.29 9.98
CA HIS A 358 -12.02 28.66 10.13
C HIS A 358 -12.08 27.30 10.83
N THR A 359 -13.27 26.87 11.29
CA THR A 359 -13.47 25.62 12.04
C THR A 359 -13.95 24.48 11.16
N ALA A 360 -14.67 24.77 10.06
CA ALA A 360 -15.24 23.74 9.19
C ALA A 360 -14.19 22.91 8.44
N VAL A 361 -13.02 23.50 8.14
CA VAL A 361 -11.88 22.82 7.51
C VAL A 361 -10.60 23.16 8.24
N ARG A 362 -9.91 22.12 8.71
CA ARG A 362 -8.55 22.23 9.21
C ARG A 362 -7.58 22.24 8.03
N ILE A 363 -6.68 23.22 8.01
CA ILE A 363 -5.62 23.34 7.02
C ILE A 363 -4.30 22.90 7.67
N GLU A 364 -3.65 21.91 7.07
CA GLU A 364 -2.32 21.46 7.47
C GLU A 364 -1.35 21.60 6.31
N THR A 365 -0.07 21.84 6.61
CA THR A 365 0.97 21.92 5.58
C THR A 365 2.07 20.90 5.81
N ALA A 366 2.56 20.35 4.72
CA ALA A 366 3.69 19.46 4.68
C ALA A 366 4.63 19.94 3.56
N GLN A 367 5.93 20.00 3.81
CA GLN A 367 6.85 20.60 2.87
C GLN A 367 8.14 19.80 2.72
N HIS A 368 8.71 19.84 1.52
CA HIS A 368 10.01 19.29 1.25
C HIS A 368 10.88 20.35 0.59
N THR A 369 11.97 20.71 1.28
CA THR A 369 12.95 21.69 0.80
C THR A 369 14.22 20.97 0.38
N TRP A 370 14.70 21.23 -0.84
CA TRP A 370 16.00 20.78 -1.32
C TRP A 370 16.73 21.93 -2.03
N ARG A 371 18.02 21.73 -2.29
CA ARG A 371 18.87 22.76 -2.86
C ARG A 371 19.54 22.27 -4.13
N VAL A 372 19.42 23.06 -5.19
CA VAL A 372 20.09 22.84 -6.49
C VAL A 372 20.82 24.12 -6.86
N ASN A 373 22.12 24.07 -7.18
CA ASN A 373 22.88 25.24 -7.61
C ASN A 373 22.73 26.49 -6.70
N LYS A 374 22.69 26.29 -5.39
CA LYS A 374 22.46 27.34 -4.35
C LYS A 374 21.06 27.98 -4.35
N ALA A 375 20.15 27.56 -5.22
CA ALA A 375 18.73 27.88 -5.18
C ALA A 375 18.00 26.89 -4.26
N ASP A 376 17.13 27.42 -3.40
CA ASP A 376 16.21 26.61 -2.61
C ASP A 376 14.98 26.31 -3.46
N HIS A 377 14.61 25.04 -3.49
CA HIS A 377 13.40 24.57 -4.12
C HIS A 377 12.52 23.95 -3.04
N VAL A 378 11.25 24.36 -3.01
CA VAL A 378 10.30 23.93 -1.99
C VAL A 378 9.08 23.35 -2.68
N THR A 379 8.70 22.14 -2.29
CA THR A 379 7.35 21.64 -2.54
C THR A 379 6.54 21.79 -1.28
N VAL A 380 5.38 22.42 -1.38
CA VAL A 380 4.42 22.52 -0.29
C VAL A 380 3.19 21.72 -0.67
N ILE A 381 2.69 20.90 0.24
CA ILE A 381 1.38 20.28 0.17
C ILE A 381 0.52 20.87 1.27
N VAL A 382 -0.63 21.39 0.88
CA VAL A 382 -1.67 21.89 1.76
C VAL A 382 -2.79 20.86 1.82
N ALA A 383 -3.01 20.30 2.99
CA ALA A 383 -4.10 19.38 3.27
C ALA A 383 -5.28 20.14 3.86
N PHE A 384 -6.43 20.03 3.21
CA PHE A 384 -7.71 20.52 3.66
C PHE A 384 -8.50 19.34 4.21
N ILE A 385 -8.81 19.37 5.50
CA ILE A 385 -9.42 18.26 6.23
C ILE A 385 -10.76 18.77 6.79
N PRO A 386 -11.90 18.29 6.30
CA PRO A 386 -13.19 18.70 6.85
C PRO A 386 -13.34 18.22 8.29
N ASP A 387 -13.98 19.00 9.14
CA ASP A 387 -14.27 18.58 10.51
C ASP A 387 -15.44 17.58 10.55
N ALA A 388 -15.09 16.31 10.39
CA ALA A 388 -16.05 15.21 10.44
C ALA A 388 -16.74 15.09 11.81
N ALA A 389 -16.12 15.56 12.91
CA ALA A 389 -16.73 15.50 14.25
C ALA A 389 -17.92 16.47 14.36
N ASP A 390 -17.83 17.62 13.68
CA ASP A 390 -18.92 18.59 13.54
C ASP A 390 -19.89 18.28 12.39
N GLY A 391 -19.69 17.13 11.74
CA GLY A 391 -20.54 16.60 10.67
C GLY A 391 -20.25 17.17 9.29
N PHE A 392 -19.11 17.86 9.11
CA PHE A 392 -18.71 18.39 7.80
C PHE A 392 -18.14 17.31 6.89
N GLY A 393 -18.50 17.39 5.61
CA GLY A 393 -17.89 16.64 4.53
C GLY A 393 -17.95 17.43 3.23
N TRP A 394 -17.15 17.06 2.24
CA TRP A 394 -17.14 17.69 0.93
C TRP A 394 -18.49 17.55 0.22
N ALA A 395 -19.08 18.69 -0.15
CA ALA A 395 -20.36 18.73 -0.86
C ALA A 395 -20.24 18.24 -2.29
N THR A 396 -19.15 18.64 -2.92
CA THR A 396 -18.82 18.24 -4.26
C THR A 396 -17.75 17.19 -4.17
N LYS A 397 -17.62 16.41 -5.23
CA LYS A 397 -16.41 15.64 -5.36
C LYS A 397 -15.20 16.58 -5.42
N GLN A 398 -15.37 17.76 -6.06
CA GLN A 398 -14.37 18.82 -6.28
C GLN A 398 -13.63 19.22 -4.99
N GLY A 399 -12.30 19.27 -5.06
CA GLY A 399 -11.48 19.79 -3.97
C GLY A 399 -11.54 21.32 -3.86
N PRO A 400 -10.86 21.91 -2.86
CA PRO A 400 -10.79 23.35 -2.68
C PRO A 400 -10.07 24.03 -3.85
N THR A 401 -10.56 25.20 -4.23
CA THR A 401 -9.87 26.13 -5.13
C THR A 401 -8.95 27.01 -4.29
N VAL A 402 -7.66 27.02 -4.58
CA VAL A 402 -6.67 27.74 -3.78
C VAL A 402 -5.97 28.82 -4.61
N ARG A 403 -5.89 30.03 -4.05
CA ARG A 403 -5.12 31.15 -4.57
C ARG A 403 -4.02 31.52 -3.57
N LEU A 404 -2.77 31.50 -4.01
CA LEU A 404 -1.64 32.02 -3.24
C LEU A 404 -1.32 33.46 -3.68
N GLU A 405 -0.96 34.29 -2.71
CA GLU A 405 -0.34 35.58 -2.98
C GLU A 405 1.05 35.39 -3.58
N LYS A 406 1.49 36.40 -4.36
CA LYS A 406 2.83 36.37 -4.94
C LYS A 406 3.86 36.36 -3.81
N PRO A 407 4.80 35.40 -3.79
CA PRO A 407 5.80 35.34 -2.74
C PRO A 407 6.69 36.61 -2.77
N PRO A 408 7.23 37.04 -1.62
CA PRO A 408 8.08 38.24 -1.56
C PRO A 408 9.41 38.06 -2.30
N ALA A 409 9.82 36.82 -2.57
CA ALA A 409 10.94 36.47 -3.44
C ALA A 409 10.70 35.09 -4.06
N GLY A 410 11.23 34.85 -5.27
CA GLY A 410 11.09 33.57 -5.96
C GLY A 410 10.17 33.62 -7.17
N GLU A 411 10.31 32.58 -7.97
CA GLU A 411 9.32 32.20 -8.97
C GLU A 411 8.50 31.08 -8.37
N LEU A 412 7.22 31.36 -8.15
CA LEU A 412 6.25 30.32 -7.88
C LEU A 412 6.00 29.66 -9.24
N ASP A 413 6.60 28.50 -9.47
CA ASP A 413 6.24 27.68 -10.62
C ASP A 413 4.93 27.00 -10.24
N ILE A 414 3.87 27.74 -10.47
CA ILE A 414 2.52 27.28 -10.27
C ILE A 414 2.25 26.31 -11.41
N ALA A 415 2.59 25.03 -11.21
CA ALA A 415 2.13 24.01 -12.14
C ALA A 415 0.59 24.02 -12.28
N GLU A 416 -0.13 24.60 -11.30
CA GLU A 416 -1.58 24.47 -11.16
C GLU A 416 -2.19 25.66 -10.37
N GLN A 417 -2.50 26.79 -11.02
CA GLN A 417 -3.32 27.83 -10.37
C GLN A 417 -4.78 27.38 -10.51
N SER A 418 -5.39 27.03 -9.37
CA SER A 418 -6.83 27.02 -9.09
C SER A 418 -7.76 26.26 -10.06
N TYR A 419 -7.91 24.92 -9.98
CA TYR A 419 -9.13 24.27 -10.51
C TYR A 419 -9.77 23.24 -9.59
N ALA A 420 -11.11 23.35 -9.57
CA ALA A 420 -12.07 22.26 -9.63
C ALA A 420 -11.53 21.04 -10.41
N VAL A 421 -11.01 20.05 -9.68
CA VAL A 421 -10.81 18.71 -10.23
C VAL A 421 -12.16 18.24 -10.77
N ARG A 422 -12.30 17.99 -12.07
CA ARG A 422 -13.48 17.29 -12.61
C ARG A 422 -13.39 15.84 -12.17
N TYR A 423 -14.15 15.51 -11.14
CA TYR A 423 -14.34 14.14 -10.71
C TYR A 423 -15.21 13.40 -11.72
N VAL A 424 -14.62 12.42 -12.39
CA VAL A 424 -15.39 11.39 -13.07
C VAL A 424 -16.12 10.59 -12.00
N THR A 425 -17.45 10.63 -12.04
CA THR A 425 -18.29 9.82 -11.16
C THR A 425 -18.18 8.35 -11.53
N TRP A 426 -17.73 7.55 -10.57
CA TRP A 426 -17.93 6.10 -10.58
C TRP A 426 -19.32 5.76 -10.03
N PRO A 427 -20.11 4.90 -10.70
CA PRO A 427 -21.35 4.41 -10.14
C PRO A 427 -21.07 3.55 -8.91
N ALA A 428 -21.89 3.73 -7.88
CA ALA A 428 -21.95 2.79 -6.77
C ALA A 428 -22.44 1.44 -7.32
N VAL A 429 -21.67 0.37 -7.11
CA VAL A 429 -22.21 -0.98 -7.24
C VAL A 429 -23.09 -1.19 -6.02
N GLY A 430 -24.41 -1.10 -6.22
CA GLY A 430 -25.39 -1.25 -5.16
C GLY A 430 -26.53 -0.25 -5.25
N GLY A 431 -27.24 -0.22 -6.37
CA GLY A 431 -28.57 0.36 -6.49
C GLY A 431 -29.44 -0.60 -7.29
N PRO A 432 -30.73 -0.78 -6.94
CA PRO A 432 -31.59 -1.76 -7.60
C PRO A 432 -31.70 -1.43 -9.08
N ALA A 433 -31.50 -2.44 -9.92
CA ALA A 433 -31.73 -2.33 -11.35
C ALA A 433 -33.22 -2.00 -11.59
N TRP A 434 -33.48 -0.76 -12.01
CA TRP A 434 -34.75 -0.42 -12.63
C TRP A 434 -34.60 -0.59 -14.15
N PRO A 435 -35.43 -1.41 -14.81
CA PRO A 435 -35.42 -1.56 -16.25
C PRO A 435 -36.26 -0.45 -16.89
N GLY A 436 -35.74 0.19 -17.92
CA GLY A 436 -36.54 1.09 -18.77
C GLY A 436 -35.76 2.27 -19.34
N ALA A 437 -35.03 2.04 -20.43
CA ALA A 437 -34.83 3.02 -21.48
C ALA A 437 -34.40 2.26 -22.74
N GLU A 438 -35.35 2.15 -23.66
CA GLU A 438 -35.29 1.42 -24.92
C GLU A 438 -34.17 1.94 -25.82
N SER A 439 -33.43 1.01 -26.42
CA SER A 439 -32.57 1.27 -27.55
C SER A 439 -33.41 1.29 -28.83
N ASP A 440 -33.46 2.43 -29.50
CA ASP A 440 -33.87 2.50 -30.90
C ASP A 440 -32.83 1.77 -31.75
N ALA A 441 -33.18 0.56 -32.17
CA ALA A 441 -32.53 -0.13 -33.28
C ALA A 441 -33.62 -0.80 -34.12
N GLU A 442 -33.84 -0.20 -35.29
CA GLU A 442 -34.75 -0.64 -36.33
C GLU A 442 -34.49 -2.10 -36.76
N GLU A 443 -35.60 -2.84 -36.82
CA GLU A 443 -36.02 -3.70 -37.94
C GLU A 443 -35.11 -4.85 -38.41
N ALA A 444 -35.49 -6.08 -38.02
CA ALA A 444 -35.59 -7.20 -38.96
C ALA A 444 -36.57 -8.26 -38.43
N VAL A 445 -37.65 -8.42 -39.20
CA VAL A 445 -38.79 -9.31 -39.02
C VAL A 445 -38.41 -10.80 -39.15
N ALA A 446 -38.91 -11.64 -38.25
CA ALA A 446 -39.35 -13.00 -38.56
C ALA A 446 -40.31 -13.52 -37.48
N GLU A 447 -41.54 -13.78 -37.90
CA GLU A 447 -42.66 -14.35 -37.16
C GLU A 447 -42.37 -15.75 -36.60
N SER A 448 -42.94 -16.08 -35.43
CA SER A 448 -44.01 -17.10 -35.30
C SER A 448 -44.30 -17.44 -33.83
N ASP A 449 -45.59 -17.33 -33.49
CA ASP A 449 -46.43 -18.24 -32.69
C ASP A 449 -45.86 -18.89 -31.41
N SER A 450 -46.57 -19.04 -30.29
CA SER A 450 -47.93 -18.71 -29.84
C SER A 450 -48.08 -19.32 -28.42
N ARG A 451 -49.03 -18.82 -27.62
CA ARG A 451 -49.73 -19.50 -26.48
C ARG A 451 -48.91 -19.78 -25.21
N ASP A 452 -49.45 -19.82 -24.00
CA ASP A 452 -50.73 -19.49 -23.37
C ASP A 452 -50.49 -19.69 -21.85
N GLY A 453 -51.34 -19.09 -21.00
CA GLY A 453 -51.79 -19.82 -19.81
C GLY A 453 -51.15 -19.50 -18.45
N ARG A 454 -51.76 -18.52 -17.78
CA ARG A 454 -52.38 -18.59 -16.44
C ARG A 454 -51.65 -19.29 -15.27
N SER A 455 -51.36 -18.47 -14.26
CA SER A 455 -51.87 -18.52 -12.88
C SER A 455 -52.02 -19.87 -12.17
N ARG A 456 -51.33 -20.02 -11.02
CA ARG A 456 -51.99 -20.38 -9.75
C ARG A 456 -51.09 -20.18 -8.53
N GLU A 457 -51.65 -19.51 -7.52
CA GLU A 457 -51.24 -19.53 -6.12
C GLU A 457 -51.46 -20.93 -5.50
N GLY A 458 -50.67 -21.26 -4.47
CA GLY A 458 -50.82 -22.45 -3.65
C GLY A 458 -49.80 -22.46 -2.52
N GLU A 459 -50.31 -22.43 -1.29
CA GLU A 459 -49.65 -22.34 0.02
C GLU A 459 -48.93 -23.62 0.48
N GLU A 460 -48.07 -23.43 1.50
CA GLU A 460 -47.66 -24.35 2.59
C GLU A 460 -46.77 -25.57 2.27
N GLU A 461 -45.59 -25.64 2.90
CA GLU A 461 -45.25 -26.61 3.97
C GLU A 461 -43.79 -26.45 4.45
N GLU A 462 -43.63 -26.30 5.77
CA GLU A 462 -42.37 -26.47 6.52
C GLU A 462 -42.11 -27.98 6.72
N GLU A 463 -40.97 -28.50 6.24
CA GLU A 463 -40.22 -29.58 6.92
C GLU A 463 -38.88 -29.87 6.21
N GLY A 464 -37.81 -30.13 6.98
CA GLY A 464 -36.62 -30.84 6.49
C GLY A 464 -35.34 -30.02 6.32
N ALA A 465 -34.69 -29.69 7.43
CA ALA A 465 -33.32 -29.18 7.43
C ALA A 465 -32.30 -30.30 7.17
N GLU A 466 -31.79 -30.38 5.93
CA GLU A 466 -30.47 -30.95 5.61
C GLU A 466 -29.50 -29.84 5.19
N PRO A 467 -28.19 -29.91 5.53
CA PRO A 467 -27.27 -28.80 5.35
C PRO A 467 -26.80 -28.75 3.89
N HIS A 468 -27.56 -28.07 3.04
CA HIS A 468 -27.09 -27.73 1.70
C HIS A 468 -25.89 -26.78 1.77
N ALA A 469 -24.88 -27.13 0.98
CA ALA A 469 -23.64 -26.42 0.77
C ALA A 469 -23.86 -24.89 0.68
N ARG A 470 -23.20 -24.15 1.58
CA ARG A 470 -23.15 -22.69 1.53
C ARG A 470 -22.53 -22.28 0.20
N SER A 471 -23.34 -21.66 -0.65
CA SER A 471 -22.89 -20.84 -1.78
C SER A 471 -21.88 -19.80 -1.26
N PRO A 472 -20.75 -19.58 -1.96
CA PRO A 472 -19.76 -18.57 -1.58
C PRO A 472 -20.26 -17.18 -2.00
N GLY A 473 -21.26 -16.67 -1.28
CA GLY A 473 -21.76 -15.31 -1.39
C GLY A 473 -21.83 -14.73 0.02
N GLU A 474 -21.31 -13.51 0.18
CA GLU A 474 -21.32 -12.73 1.43
C GLU A 474 -20.50 -13.29 2.60
N ARG A 475 -19.17 -13.19 2.46
CA ARG A 475 -18.39 -12.64 3.58
C ARG A 475 -18.29 -11.15 3.36
N VAL A 476 -19.07 -10.38 4.12
CA VAL A 476 -18.83 -8.96 4.31
C VAL A 476 -17.41 -8.82 4.85
N SER A 477 -16.52 -8.24 4.04
CA SER A 477 -15.12 -8.07 4.40
C SER A 477 -15.03 -7.00 5.50
N HIS A 478 -14.85 -7.41 6.75
CA HIS A 478 -14.49 -6.51 7.87
C HIS A 478 -13.04 -5.97 7.75
N THR A 479 -12.48 -5.90 6.55
CA THR A 479 -11.08 -5.53 6.27
C THR A 479 -10.92 -4.19 5.58
N ASN A 480 -11.96 -3.36 5.46
CA ASN A 480 -11.76 -2.00 4.95
C ASN A 480 -11.13 -1.12 6.03
N VAL A 481 -9.81 -1.16 6.07
CA VAL A 481 -8.92 -0.37 6.93
C VAL A 481 -9.11 1.16 6.78
N TYR A 482 -9.92 1.59 5.80
CA TYR A 482 -10.17 2.98 5.41
C TYR A 482 -11.68 3.33 5.39
N ASP A 483 -12.43 2.92 6.42
CA ASP A 483 -13.90 3.06 6.58
C ASP A 483 -14.45 4.51 6.63
N GLU A 484 -13.64 5.52 6.29
CA GLU A 484 -14.12 6.89 6.20
C GLU A 484 -14.84 7.16 4.87
N PRO A 485 -16.04 7.77 4.88
CA PRO A 485 -16.72 8.14 3.65
C PRO A 485 -15.83 9.08 2.82
N PRO A 486 -15.85 8.98 1.47
CA PRO A 486 -15.03 9.84 0.61
C PRO A 486 -15.17 11.34 0.89
N ALA A 487 -16.35 11.77 1.34
CA ALA A 487 -16.63 13.16 1.69
C ALA A 487 -15.87 13.67 2.92
N SER A 488 -15.41 12.81 3.83
CA SER A 488 -14.66 13.24 5.03
C SER A 488 -13.14 13.17 4.85
N ARG A 489 -12.68 12.63 3.71
CA ARG A 489 -11.25 12.46 3.43
C ARG A 489 -10.57 13.80 3.11
N PRO A 490 -9.27 13.96 3.43
CA PRO A 490 -8.54 15.16 3.08
C PRO A 490 -8.49 15.41 1.57
N ARG A 491 -8.43 16.69 1.21
CA ARG A 491 -8.07 17.14 -0.13
C ARG A 491 -6.69 17.79 -0.06
N LEU A 492 -5.81 17.39 -0.96
CA LEU A 492 -4.42 17.79 -0.94
C LEU A 492 -4.14 18.66 -2.17
N VAL A 493 -3.55 19.84 -1.96
CA VAL A 493 -3.14 20.76 -3.02
C VAL A 493 -1.63 20.96 -2.94
N ARG A 494 -0.95 20.88 -4.08
CA ARG A 494 0.52 20.98 -4.15
C ARG A 494 0.96 22.28 -4.81
N PHE A 495 1.99 22.91 -4.26
CA PHE A 495 2.67 24.07 -4.81
C PHE A 495 4.16 23.81 -4.95
N HIS A 496 4.78 24.39 -5.98
CA HIS A 496 6.22 24.39 -6.14
C HIS A 496 6.77 25.81 -6.16
N LEU A 497 7.73 26.10 -5.30
CA LEU A 497 8.40 27.39 -5.19
C LEU A 497 9.88 27.20 -5.49
N THR A 498 10.38 27.97 -6.47
CA THR A 498 11.82 28.07 -6.75
C THR A 498 12.32 29.44 -6.32
N LEU A 499 13.26 29.47 -5.38
CA LEU A 499 13.88 30.69 -4.90
C LEU A 499 15.18 30.97 -5.65
N PRO A 500 15.48 32.23 -6.00
CA PRO A 500 16.74 32.57 -6.65
C PRO A 500 17.93 32.25 -5.74
N ALA A 501 19.08 32.00 -6.36
CA ALA A 501 20.32 31.68 -5.64
C ALA A 501 20.63 32.73 -4.57
N GLY A 502 20.91 32.26 -3.35
CA GLY A 502 21.21 33.13 -2.21
C GLY A 502 20.00 33.57 -1.38
N LYS A 503 18.77 33.31 -1.82
CA LYS A 503 17.58 33.38 -0.96
C LYS A 503 17.36 32.03 -0.25
N ARG A 504 16.70 32.08 0.90
CA ARG A 504 16.37 30.93 1.73
C ARG A 504 14.86 30.87 1.92
N ALA A 505 14.30 29.67 1.83
CA ALA A 505 12.88 29.47 2.09
C ALA A 505 12.55 29.68 3.57
N ARG A 506 13.42 29.18 4.45
CA ARG A 506 13.23 29.23 5.90
C ARG A 506 12.89 30.63 6.40
N GLY A 507 11.76 30.75 7.10
CA GLY A 507 11.28 31.99 7.70
C GLY A 507 10.54 32.92 6.74
N MET A 508 10.28 32.48 5.50
CA MET A 508 9.33 33.16 4.61
C MET A 508 7.91 32.66 4.88
N SER A 509 6.94 33.56 4.76
CA SER A 509 5.52 33.24 4.79
C SER A 509 4.89 33.37 3.41
N LEU A 510 3.98 32.45 3.08
CA LEU A 510 3.09 32.55 1.94
C LEU A 510 1.66 32.71 2.45
N HIS A 511 0.94 33.70 1.95
CA HIS A 511 -0.48 33.87 2.26
C HIS A 511 -1.33 33.29 1.14
N GLY A 512 -2.46 32.70 1.51
CA GLY A 512 -3.39 32.10 0.57
C GLY A 512 -4.84 32.23 1.00
N THR A 513 -5.72 32.04 0.03
CA THR A 513 -7.16 31.93 0.24
C THR A 513 -7.65 30.68 -0.45
N ALA A 514 -8.45 29.89 0.25
CA ALA A 514 -9.15 28.73 -0.29
C ALA A 514 -10.65 29.01 -0.35
N THR A 515 -11.30 28.56 -1.43
CA THR A 515 -12.75 28.48 -1.55
C THR A 515 -13.17 27.04 -1.78
N TYR A 516 -14.23 26.60 -1.10
CA TYR A 516 -14.69 25.22 -1.16
C TYR A 516 -16.17 25.10 -0.78
N SER A 517 -16.75 23.91 -1.00
CA SER A 517 -18.14 23.62 -0.64
C SER A 517 -18.25 22.39 0.25
N LEU A 518 -18.97 22.53 1.36
CA LEU A 518 -19.19 21.46 2.33
C LEU A 518 -20.68 21.20 2.52
N VAL A 519 -21.00 19.98 2.93
CA VAL A 519 -22.29 19.57 3.48
C VAL A 519 -22.09 19.30 4.96
N ARG A 520 -23.10 19.66 5.77
CA ARG A 520 -23.17 19.29 7.18
C ARG A 520 -24.31 18.30 7.38
N GLY A 521 -24.00 17.04 7.67
CA GLY A 521 -25.01 15.97 7.75
C GLY A 521 -25.76 15.78 6.44
N GLU A 522 -27.10 15.90 6.46
CA GLU A 522 -27.96 15.87 5.26
C GLU A 522 -28.35 17.27 4.75
N GLY A 523 -27.69 18.32 5.25
CA GLY A 523 -27.97 19.71 4.88
C GLY A 523 -27.60 20.07 3.44
N PRO A 524 -28.02 21.24 2.96
CA PRO A 524 -27.61 21.74 1.65
C PRO A 524 -26.10 21.99 1.60
N ALA A 525 -25.54 21.92 0.39
CA ALA A 525 -24.16 22.35 0.15
C ALA A 525 -24.02 23.86 0.43
N GLN A 526 -22.99 24.21 1.19
CA GLN A 526 -22.65 25.59 1.54
C GLN A 526 -21.23 25.92 1.07
N ALA A 527 -21.06 27.10 0.49
CA ALA A 527 -19.76 27.61 0.08
C ALA A 527 -19.06 28.33 1.25
N PHE A 528 -17.76 28.11 1.38
CA PHE A 528 -16.90 28.68 2.40
C PHE A 528 -15.67 29.33 1.76
N ARG A 529 -15.13 30.31 2.48
CA ARG A 529 -13.87 30.97 2.17
C ARG A 529 -12.98 30.97 3.42
N GLN A 530 -11.72 30.56 3.28
CA GLN A 530 -10.78 30.52 4.39
C GLN A 530 -9.41 31.04 3.93
N SER A 531 -8.91 32.06 4.62
CA SER A 531 -7.53 32.52 4.48
C SER A 531 -6.58 31.67 5.33
N PHE A 532 -5.37 31.46 4.84
CA PHE A 532 -4.34 30.69 5.53
C PHE A 532 -2.94 31.22 5.25
N GLU A 533 -2.00 30.88 6.14
CA GLU A 533 -0.59 31.23 6.03
C GLU A 533 0.26 29.96 6.06
N ILE A 534 1.31 29.93 5.23
CA ILE A 534 2.28 28.85 5.16
C ILE A 534 3.64 29.41 5.56
N GLU A 535 4.16 28.98 6.71
CA GLU A 535 5.54 29.23 7.10
C GLU A 535 6.47 28.20 6.44
N LEU A 536 7.39 28.68 5.61
CA LEU A 536 8.38 27.86 4.93
C LEU A 536 9.54 27.51 5.87
N ARG A 537 9.96 26.23 5.86
CA ARG A 537 10.95 25.66 6.79
C ARG A 537 12.27 25.26 6.10
#